data_AF-A0A7J3LN37-F1
#
_entry.id   AF-A0A7J3LN37-F1
#
_cell.length_a   1.000
_cell.length_b   1.000
_cell.length_c   1.000
_cell.angle_alpha   90.00
_cell.angle_beta   90.00
_cell.angle_gamma   90.00
#
_symmetry.space_group_name_H-M   'P 1'
#
loop_
_entity.id
_entity.type
_entity.pdbx_description
1 polymer ?
#
loop_
_entity_poly.entity_id
_entity_poly.type
_entity_poly.pdbx_seq_one_letter_code
_entity_poly.pdbx_strand_id
1 'polypeptide(L)'
;MTSEKKDQTVDDIVNDIVKYHGKDFEERMKKLEEFHHPDKQHDLMFQQHAEYIVKGKPSDDKGFPGAYRVAYSKLDSVLKGRLDKFGDKDDEMIKSVLESYVDTFLQSALSPKQKDALKNLKGDKEQILKMKGKLFAIYHKTDRGTIDPFSEDFIRQFKGKTKQESIELLKALAESSIKGYTSYLNTKIYRSLTDEHDLLHLPDYVVPKMEKAGLKHPDHPLTRDHNELINDYITFIKGGDMQKRGYKKEPVA
;
A
#
# COMPACT_ATOMS: atom_id res chain seq x y z
N MET A 1 16.57 29.81 -16.38
CA MET A 1 16.76 29.32 -15.00
C MET A 1 15.68 28.29 -14.72
N THR A 2 15.96 27.02 -14.98
CA THR A 2 15.10 25.91 -14.57
C THR A 2 15.22 25.79 -13.06
N SER A 3 14.19 26.23 -12.32
CA SER A 3 14.10 25.92 -10.89
C SER A 3 14.20 24.41 -10.75
N GLU A 4 15.21 23.90 -10.06
CA GLU A 4 15.27 22.51 -9.63
C GLU A 4 13.97 22.21 -8.89
N LYS A 5 13.04 21.51 -9.55
CA LYS A 5 11.85 21.01 -8.90
C LYS A 5 12.34 20.03 -7.86
N LYS A 6 12.27 20.42 -6.58
CA LYS A 6 12.52 19.54 -5.46
C LYS A 6 11.68 18.27 -5.66
N ASP A 7 12.33 17.11 -5.65
CA ASP A 7 11.64 15.82 -5.78
C ASP A 7 10.55 15.72 -4.70
N GLN A 8 9.31 15.50 -5.12
CA GLN A 8 8.18 15.36 -4.21
C GLN A 8 8.30 14.05 -3.43
N THR A 9 8.12 14.10 -2.11
CA THR A 9 8.04 12.88 -1.30
C THR A 9 6.64 12.25 -1.39
N VAL A 10 6.50 10.98 -0.98
CA VAL A 10 5.18 10.34 -0.89
C VAL A 10 4.25 11.10 0.06
N ASP A 11 4.78 11.60 1.18
CA ASP A 11 4.00 12.43 2.10
C ASP A 11 3.56 13.75 1.45
N ASP A 12 4.41 14.38 0.63
CA ASP A 12 4.02 15.59 -0.12
C ASP A 12 2.88 15.30 -1.10
N ILE A 13 2.97 14.20 -1.85
CA ILE A 13 1.93 13.77 -2.80
C ILE A 13 0.61 13.51 -2.07
N VAL A 14 0.65 12.72 -1.00
CA VAL A 14 -0.55 12.38 -0.23
C VAL A 14 -1.17 13.63 0.42
N ASN A 15 -0.36 14.50 1.03
CA ASN A 15 -0.85 15.71 1.68
C ASN A 15 -1.39 16.75 0.69
N ASP A 16 -0.84 16.81 -0.53
CA ASP A 16 -1.38 17.67 -1.59
C ASP A 16 -2.78 17.21 -2.02
N ILE A 17 -2.94 15.90 -2.21
CA ILE A 17 -4.21 15.33 -2.71
C ILE A 17 -5.30 15.32 -1.64
N VAL A 18 -4.97 15.04 -0.38
CA VAL A 18 -5.96 14.98 0.72
C VAL A 18 -6.69 16.33 0.90
N LYS A 19 -6.11 17.46 0.47
CA LYS A 19 -6.75 18.79 0.49
C LYS A 19 -7.95 18.91 -0.45
N TYR A 20 -8.08 17.99 -1.42
CA TYR A 20 -9.20 17.95 -2.36
C TYR A 20 -10.41 17.22 -1.79
N HIS A 21 -10.29 16.59 -0.62
CA HIS A 21 -11.44 16.00 0.05
C HIS A 21 -12.50 17.07 0.36
N GLY A 22 -13.74 16.83 -0.09
CA GLY A 22 -14.86 17.75 0.06
C GLY A 22 -14.86 18.95 -0.90
N LYS A 23 -13.95 19.01 -1.88
CA LYS A 23 -14.00 19.99 -2.97
C LYS A 23 -15.04 19.63 -4.02
N ASP A 24 -15.38 20.56 -4.91
CA ASP A 24 -16.30 20.29 -6.02
C ASP A 24 -15.82 19.13 -6.90
N PHE A 25 -16.78 18.35 -7.42
CA PHE A 25 -16.51 17.14 -8.22
C PHE A 25 -15.51 17.39 -9.35
N GLU A 26 -15.69 18.46 -10.15
CA GLU A 26 -14.78 18.77 -11.24
C GLU A 26 -13.34 19.03 -10.78
N GLU A 27 -13.15 19.66 -9.61
CA GLU A 27 -11.82 19.90 -9.06
C GLU A 27 -11.15 18.58 -8.66
N ARG A 28 -11.91 17.69 -8.02
CA ARG A 28 -11.42 16.36 -7.63
C ARG A 28 -11.08 15.51 -8.85
N MET A 29 -11.89 15.53 -9.90
CA MET A 29 -11.63 14.78 -11.13
C MET A 29 -10.42 15.29 -11.90
N LYS A 30 -10.22 16.61 -11.98
CA LYS A 30 -8.97 17.17 -12.53
C LYS A 30 -7.76 16.70 -11.74
N LYS A 31 -7.88 16.66 -10.41
CA LYS A 31 -6.78 16.18 -9.56
C LYS A 31 -6.52 14.67 -9.71
N LEU A 32 -7.56 13.87 -9.93
CA LEU A 32 -7.43 12.45 -10.26
C LEU A 32 -6.68 12.24 -11.59
N GLU A 33 -7.01 13.03 -12.61
CA GLU A 33 -6.30 13.02 -13.90
C GLU A 33 -4.83 13.41 -13.73
N GLU A 34 -4.55 14.47 -12.98
CA GLU A 34 -3.17 14.87 -12.65
C GLU A 34 -2.42 13.76 -11.92
N PHE A 35 -3.07 13.09 -10.97
CA PHE A 35 -2.46 12.02 -10.19
C PHE A 35 -2.04 10.82 -11.06
N HIS A 36 -2.88 10.46 -12.03
CA HIS A 36 -2.66 9.33 -12.94
C HIS A 36 -1.99 9.70 -14.27
N HIS A 37 -1.60 10.96 -14.45
CA HIS A 37 -0.91 11.39 -15.65
C HIS A 37 0.38 10.56 -15.85
N PRO A 38 0.65 10.00 -17.05
CA PRO A 38 1.78 9.09 -17.27
C PRO A 38 3.14 9.63 -16.83
N ASP A 39 3.35 10.95 -16.99
CA ASP A 39 4.60 11.63 -16.61
C ASP A 39 4.83 11.73 -15.10
N LYS A 40 3.81 11.50 -14.27
CA LYS A 40 3.91 11.67 -12.81
C LYS A 40 4.35 10.41 -12.09
N GLN A 41 3.98 9.24 -12.62
CA GLN A 41 4.36 7.92 -12.08
C GLN A 41 4.12 7.75 -10.56
N HIS A 42 3.13 8.43 -9.97
CA HIS A 42 2.91 8.39 -8.51
C HIS A 42 2.62 6.98 -7.99
N ASP A 43 1.92 6.14 -8.77
CA ASP A 43 1.70 4.73 -8.42
C ASP A 43 3.03 3.96 -8.22
N LEU A 44 4.01 4.21 -9.11
CA LEU A 44 5.34 3.63 -9.01
C LEU A 44 6.10 4.20 -7.80
N MET A 45 5.97 5.50 -7.53
CA MET A 45 6.57 6.12 -6.33
C MET A 45 6.02 5.50 -5.04
N PHE A 46 4.72 5.23 -4.98
CA PHE A 46 4.10 4.55 -3.82
C PHE A 46 4.61 3.12 -3.66
N GLN A 47 4.71 2.36 -4.76
CA GLN A 47 5.28 1.02 -4.72
C GLN A 47 6.74 1.04 -4.25
N GLN A 48 7.57 1.91 -4.83
CA GLN A 48 8.98 2.04 -4.44
C GLN A 48 9.13 2.46 -2.98
N HIS A 49 8.26 3.35 -2.50
CA HIS A 49 8.24 3.73 -1.10
C HIS A 49 7.88 2.56 -0.17
N ALA A 50 6.88 1.75 -0.53
CA ALA A 50 6.54 0.54 0.20
C ALA A 50 7.70 -0.47 0.19
N GLU A 51 8.36 -0.65 -0.96
CA GLU A 51 9.56 -1.48 -1.08
C GLU A 51 10.69 -0.99 -0.18
N TYR A 52 10.94 0.32 -0.11
CA TYR A 52 11.97 0.88 0.78
C TYR A 52 11.66 0.66 2.26
N ILE A 53 10.40 0.80 2.67
CA ILE A 53 10.00 0.53 4.07
C ILE A 53 10.26 -0.93 4.44
N VAL A 54 9.97 -1.85 3.53
CA VAL A 54 10.02 -3.29 3.80
C VAL A 54 11.43 -3.87 3.59
N LYS A 55 12.11 -3.51 2.50
CA LYS A 55 13.39 -4.12 2.08
C LYS A 55 14.61 -3.24 2.30
N GLY A 56 14.40 -1.97 2.68
CA GLY A 56 15.43 -0.96 2.80
C GLY A 56 15.72 -0.28 1.46
N LYS A 57 16.48 0.82 1.51
CA LYS A 57 17.03 1.44 0.30
C LYS A 57 18.35 0.78 -0.05
N PRO A 58 18.55 0.24 -1.27
CA PRO A 58 19.82 -0.37 -1.67
C PRO A 58 21.03 0.56 -1.51
N SER A 59 20.82 1.87 -1.65
CA SER A 59 21.86 2.90 -1.49
C SER A 59 22.12 3.32 -0.04
N ASP A 60 21.27 2.92 0.91
CA ASP A 60 21.35 3.29 2.33
C ASP A 60 21.00 2.11 3.24
N ASP A 61 21.69 1.00 3.01
CA ASP A 61 21.52 -0.23 3.79
C ASP A 61 21.86 -0.06 5.29
N LYS A 62 22.61 1.00 5.66
CA LYS A 62 23.02 1.28 7.05
C LYS A 62 22.06 2.23 7.78
N GLY A 63 21.47 3.20 7.09
CA GLY A 63 20.54 4.16 7.68
C GLY A 63 19.16 3.57 7.92
N PHE A 64 18.62 2.85 6.92
CA PHE A 64 17.34 2.15 7.05
C PHE A 64 17.35 0.81 6.30
N PRO A 65 17.70 -0.30 6.97
CA PRO A 65 17.83 -1.62 6.33
C PRO A 65 16.49 -2.23 5.90
N GLY A 66 15.35 -1.68 6.34
CA GLY A 66 14.01 -2.21 6.06
C GLY A 66 13.55 -3.28 7.03
N ALA A 67 12.23 -3.37 7.20
CA ALA A 67 11.59 -4.26 8.16
C ALA A 67 11.99 -5.73 8.00
N TYR A 68 12.06 -6.23 6.76
CA TYR A 68 12.45 -7.61 6.47
C TYR A 68 13.88 -7.90 6.92
N ARG A 69 14.85 -7.03 6.61
CA ARG A 69 16.26 -7.26 6.97
C ARG A 69 16.47 -7.21 8.48
N VAL A 70 15.80 -6.30 9.19
CA VAL A 70 15.84 -6.24 10.65
C VAL A 70 15.31 -7.54 11.26
N ALA A 71 14.15 -8.01 10.80
CA ALA A 71 13.55 -9.25 11.27
C ALA A 71 14.38 -10.48 10.93
N TYR A 72 14.96 -10.52 9.74
CA TYR A 72 15.89 -11.58 9.33
C TYR A 72 17.12 -11.63 10.24
N SER A 73 17.74 -10.48 10.52
CA SER A 73 18.89 -10.41 11.44
C SER A 73 18.50 -10.84 12.86
N LYS A 74 17.28 -10.52 13.31
CA LYS A 74 16.77 -10.96 14.60
C LYS A 74 16.53 -12.47 14.62
N LEU A 75 15.95 -13.03 13.55
CA LEU A 75 15.74 -14.47 13.37
C LEU A 75 17.07 -15.23 13.41
N ASP A 76 18.07 -14.75 12.67
CA ASP A 76 19.42 -15.32 12.65
C ASP A 76 20.04 -15.33 14.05
N SER A 77 19.90 -14.22 14.79
CA SER A 77 20.39 -14.09 16.16
C SER A 77 19.72 -15.05 17.14
N VAL A 78 18.39 -15.19 17.11
CA VAL A 78 17.65 -16.04 18.07
C VAL A 78 17.80 -17.54 17.78
N LEU A 79 18.09 -17.93 16.54
CA LEU A 79 18.32 -19.32 16.16
C LEU A 79 19.81 -19.70 16.17
N LYS A 80 20.72 -18.76 16.39
CA LYS A 80 22.17 -19.01 16.44
C LYS A 80 22.51 -20.05 17.52
N GLY A 81 23.09 -21.17 17.11
CA GLY A 81 23.50 -22.25 18.02
C GLY A 81 22.36 -23.18 18.47
N ARG A 82 21.16 -23.08 17.88
CA ARG A 82 20.04 -24.01 18.10
C ARG A 82 19.98 -25.07 17.00
N LEU A 83 19.06 -26.04 17.14
CA LEU A 83 18.73 -27.08 16.12
C LEU A 83 18.11 -26.51 14.83
N ASP A 84 18.40 -25.25 14.50
CA ASP A 84 17.90 -24.51 13.33
C ASP A 84 16.37 -24.47 13.20
N LYS A 85 15.63 -24.54 14.32
CA LYS A 85 14.16 -24.51 14.35
C LYS A 85 13.57 -23.89 15.61
N PHE A 86 12.37 -23.34 15.50
CA PHE A 86 11.55 -22.99 16.67
C PHE A 86 10.86 -24.23 17.23
N GLY A 87 10.90 -24.41 18.55
CA GLY A 87 10.12 -25.39 19.29
C GLY A 87 8.76 -24.84 19.74
N ASP A 88 7.94 -25.72 20.31
CA ASP A 88 6.54 -25.40 20.68
C ASP A 88 6.38 -24.33 21.77
N LYS A 89 7.46 -24.04 22.52
CA LYS A 89 7.51 -23.08 23.63
C LYS A 89 8.20 -21.76 23.26
N ASP A 90 8.56 -21.56 22.00
CA ASP A 90 9.36 -20.40 21.56
C ASP A 90 8.51 -19.17 21.17
N ASP A 91 7.26 -19.07 21.62
CA ASP A 91 6.32 -18.00 21.26
C ASP A 91 6.91 -16.61 21.50
N GLU A 92 7.58 -16.40 22.63
CA GLU A 92 8.23 -15.11 22.92
C GLU A 92 9.39 -14.79 21.97
N MET A 93 10.13 -15.80 21.50
CA MET A 93 11.19 -15.59 20.51
C MET A 93 10.60 -15.26 19.14
N ILE A 94 9.57 -15.99 18.73
CA ILE A 94 8.82 -15.72 17.48
C ILE A 94 8.25 -14.30 17.53
N LYS A 95 7.54 -13.94 18.61
CA LYS A 95 7.02 -12.59 18.84
C LYS A 95 8.13 -11.54 18.77
N SER A 96 9.31 -11.80 19.31
CA SER A 96 10.42 -10.84 19.24
C SER A 96 10.94 -10.59 17.81
N VAL A 97 10.94 -11.61 16.95
CA VAL A 97 11.28 -11.48 15.53
C VAL A 97 10.22 -10.65 14.83
N LEU A 98 8.94 -10.99 15.03
CA LEU A 98 7.82 -10.30 14.41
C LEU A 98 7.67 -8.86 14.91
N GLU A 99 7.95 -8.60 16.17
CA GLU A 99 8.00 -7.25 16.74
C GLU A 99 9.05 -6.39 16.07
N SER A 100 10.25 -6.93 15.83
CA SER A 100 11.30 -6.19 15.12
C SER A 100 10.90 -5.83 13.69
N TYR A 101 10.14 -6.70 13.01
CA TYR A 101 9.56 -6.42 11.70
C TYR A 101 8.52 -5.28 11.80
N VAL A 102 7.52 -5.45 12.65
CA VAL A 102 6.39 -4.54 12.79
C VAL A 102 6.84 -3.16 13.25
N ASP A 103 7.75 -3.07 14.23
CA ASP A 103 8.27 -1.80 14.72
C ASP A 103 9.02 -1.04 13.63
N THR A 104 9.88 -1.72 12.88
CA THR A 104 10.64 -1.09 11.78
C THR A 104 9.69 -0.59 10.68
N PHE A 105 8.66 -1.37 10.35
CA PHE A 105 7.64 -0.98 9.39
C PHE A 105 6.86 0.25 9.87
N LEU A 106 6.31 0.21 11.09
CA LEU A 106 5.49 1.28 11.66
C LEU A 106 6.30 2.55 11.89
N GLN A 107 7.58 2.45 12.25
CA GLN A 107 8.48 3.59 12.36
C GLN A 107 8.58 4.41 11.07
N SER A 108 8.33 3.81 9.90
CA SER A 108 8.31 4.53 8.63
C SER A 108 6.90 4.85 8.14
N ALA A 109 5.94 3.93 8.34
CA ALA A 109 4.58 4.08 7.82
C ALA A 109 3.70 5.08 8.61
N LEU A 110 4.01 5.31 9.89
CA LEU A 110 3.23 6.21 10.75
C LEU A 110 3.58 7.69 10.50
N SER A 111 2.61 8.57 10.72
CA SER A 111 2.87 10.01 10.85
C SER A 111 3.65 10.33 12.14
N PRO A 112 4.35 11.48 12.25
CA PRO A 112 5.08 11.86 13.46
C PRO A 112 4.22 11.78 14.73
N LYS A 113 3.00 12.32 14.69
CA LYS A 113 2.04 12.27 15.82
C LYS A 113 1.70 10.84 16.24
N GLN A 114 1.53 9.93 15.27
CA GLN A 114 1.25 8.53 15.56
C GLN A 114 2.49 7.80 16.13
N LYS A 115 3.71 8.11 15.65
CA LYS A 115 4.95 7.57 16.21
C LYS A 115 5.11 7.98 17.66
N ASP A 116 4.85 9.26 17.97
CA ASP A 116 4.95 9.76 19.34
C ASP A 116 3.89 9.13 20.25
N ALA A 117 2.66 8.95 19.77
CA ALA A 117 1.62 8.23 20.50
C ALA A 117 2.01 6.77 20.77
N LEU A 118 2.59 6.07 19.79
CA LEU A 118 3.04 4.69 19.93
C LEU A 118 4.21 4.56 20.92
N LYS A 119 5.18 5.48 20.88
CA LYS A 119 6.33 5.50 21.81
C LYS A 119 5.94 5.76 23.26
N ASN A 120 4.90 6.56 23.48
CA ASN A 120 4.43 6.94 24.81
C ASN A 120 3.33 6.02 25.34
N LEU A 121 2.99 4.95 24.62
CA LEU A 121 1.96 4.02 25.05
C LEU A 121 2.39 3.31 26.34
N LYS A 122 1.51 3.34 27.35
CA LYS A 122 1.67 2.59 28.60
C LYS A 122 0.70 1.42 28.60
N GLY A 123 1.17 0.25 29.03
CA GLY A 123 0.36 -0.96 29.10
C GLY A 123 1.24 -2.19 29.33
N ASP A 124 0.61 -3.34 29.51
CA ASP A 124 1.35 -4.59 29.48
C ASP A 124 1.86 -4.89 28.06
N LYS A 125 2.93 -5.68 27.98
CA LYS A 125 3.62 -6.01 26.72
C LYS A 125 2.66 -6.65 25.71
N GLU A 126 1.75 -7.51 26.16
CA GLU A 126 0.86 -8.26 25.27
C GLU A 126 -0.20 -7.35 24.63
N GLN A 127 -0.75 -6.41 25.40
CA GLN A 127 -1.64 -5.37 24.91
C GLN A 127 -0.95 -4.48 23.88
N ILE A 128 0.30 -4.08 24.14
CA ILE A 128 1.11 -3.28 23.21
C ILE A 128 1.32 -4.05 21.90
N LEU A 129 1.71 -5.33 21.96
CA LEU A 129 1.89 -6.18 20.77
C LEU A 129 0.60 -6.31 19.97
N LYS A 130 -0.53 -6.61 20.63
CA LYS A 130 -1.84 -6.72 19.98
C LYS A 130 -2.24 -5.41 19.29
N MET A 131 -1.95 -4.27 19.92
CA MET A 131 -2.21 -2.96 19.31
C MET A 131 -1.29 -2.71 18.11
N LYS A 132 0.01 -3.02 18.20
CA LYS A 132 0.96 -2.93 17.07
C LYS A 132 0.50 -3.80 15.89
N GLY A 133 0.04 -5.03 16.16
CA GLY A 133 -0.53 -5.94 15.15
C GLY A 133 -1.74 -5.37 14.44
N LYS A 134 -2.71 -4.84 15.21
CA LYS A 134 -3.87 -4.13 14.65
C LYS A 134 -3.49 -2.89 13.84
N LEU A 135 -2.53 -2.12 14.32
CA LEU A 135 -2.06 -0.93 13.62
C LEU A 135 -1.37 -1.30 12.30
N PHE A 136 -0.53 -2.33 12.32
CA PHE A 136 0.07 -2.90 11.12
C PHE A 136 -0.99 -3.40 10.12
N ALA A 137 -2.03 -4.09 10.60
CA ALA A 137 -3.15 -4.57 9.78
C ALA A 137 -3.90 -3.45 9.04
N ILE A 138 -3.95 -2.22 9.57
CA ILE A 138 -4.54 -1.05 8.87
C ILE A 138 -3.76 -0.74 7.58
N TYR A 139 -2.43 -0.85 7.63
CA TYR A 139 -1.54 -0.61 6.50
C TYR A 139 -1.38 -1.82 5.59
N HIS A 140 -1.94 -2.96 5.98
CA HIS A 140 -1.79 -4.24 5.33
C HIS A 140 -3.18 -4.85 5.04
N LYS A 141 -3.86 -4.32 4.03
CA LYS A 141 -5.09 -4.93 3.49
C LYS A 141 -4.76 -5.64 2.18
N THR A 142 -5.02 -6.95 2.13
CA THR A 142 -4.89 -7.77 0.92
C THR A 142 -6.24 -8.34 0.53
N ASP A 143 -6.33 -8.92 -0.66
CA ASP A 143 -7.51 -9.65 -1.14
C ASP A 143 -7.91 -10.82 -0.22
N ARG A 144 -6.96 -11.33 0.58
CA ARG A 144 -7.15 -12.41 1.56
C ARG A 144 -7.45 -11.89 2.97
N GLY A 145 -7.65 -10.58 3.13
CA GLY A 145 -7.87 -9.92 4.41
C GLY A 145 -6.62 -9.23 4.96
N THR A 146 -6.67 -8.94 6.26
CA THR A 146 -5.58 -8.29 7.00
C THR A 146 -4.72 -9.32 7.71
N ILE A 147 -3.40 -9.08 7.77
CA ILE A 147 -2.49 -9.93 8.56
C ILE A 147 -2.23 -9.25 9.91
N ASP A 148 -2.45 -10.00 10.99
CA ASP A 148 -1.95 -9.67 12.32
C ASP A 148 -0.78 -10.61 12.65
N PRO A 149 0.48 -10.11 12.59
CA PRO A 149 1.66 -10.91 12.89
C PRO A 149 1.67 -11.49 14.31
N PHE A 150 0.93 -10.91 15.25
CA PHE A 150 0.88 -11.40 16.64
C PHE A 150 -0.34 -12.28 16.93
N SER A 151 -1.14 -12.60 15.91
CA SER A 151 -2.22 -13.58 16.06
C SER A 151 -1.65 -14.98 16.34
N GLU A 152 -2.39 -15.78 17.10
CA GLU A 152 -1.98 -17.15 17.42
C GLU A 152 -1.76 -17.99 16.15
N ASP A 153 -2.63 -17.84 15.15
CA ASP A 153 -2.52 -18.55 13.88
C ASP A 153 -1.29 -18.15 13.08
N PHE A 154 -0.85 -16.88 13.16
CA PHE A 154 0.38 -16.46 12.50
C PHE A 154 1.62 -16.98 13.25
N ILE A 155 1.64 -16.89 14.58
CA ILE A 155 2.74 -17.43 15.41
C ILE A 155 2.87 -18.94 15.22
N ARG A 156 1.75 -19.67 15.15
CA ARG A 156 1.73 -21.12 14.94
C ARG A 156 2.40 -21.53 13.64
N GLN A 157 2.40 -20.68 12.60
CA GLN A 157 3.09 -20.98 11.34
C GLN A 157 4.61 -21.10 11.49
N PHE A 158 5.21 -20.48 12.51
CA PHE A 158 6.66 -20.56 12.78
C PHE A 158 7.03 -21.78 13.64
N LYS A 159 6.09 -22.35 14.41
CA LYS A 159 6.39 -23.47 15.31
C LYS A 159 6.78 -24.73 14.52
N GLY A 160 7.86 -25.38 14.95
CA GLY A 160 8.40 -26.56 14.28
C GLY A 160 9.09 -26.29 12.94
N LYS A 161 9.09 -25.02 12.46
CA LYS A 161 9.74 -24.65 11.21
C LYS A 161 11.23 -24.51 11.37
N THR A 162 11.95 -24.97 10.34
CA THR A 162 13.36 -24.68 10.17
C THR A 162 13.60 -23.18 10.00
N LYS A 163 14.84 -22.72 10.16
CA LYS A 163 15.23 -21.35 9.87
C LYS A 163 14.92 -20.99 8.42
N GLN A 164 15.20 -21.88 7.47
CA GLN A 164 14.90 -21.65 6.06
C GLN A 164 13.40 -21.44 5.83
N GLU A 165 12.54 -22.30 6.40
CA GLU A 165 11.09 -22.12 6.29
C GLU A 165 10.62 -20.83 6.98
N SER A 166 11.22 -20.47 8.12
CA SER A 166 10.92 -19.21 8.82
C SER A 166 11.33 -17.98 8.00
N ILE A 167 12.42 -18.07 7.24
CA ILE A 167 12.85 -17.03 6.30
C ILE A 167 11.83 -16.87 5.17
N GLU A 168 11.31 -17.98 4.63
CA GLU A 168 10.27 -17.93 3.59
C GLU A 168 8.95 -17.33 4.11
N LEU A 169 8.58 -17.62 5.36
CA LEU A 169 7.43 -16.95 6.01
C LEU A 169 7.65 -15.44 6.13
N LEU A 170 8.84 -14.99 6.53
CA LEU A 170 9.17 -13.57 6.58
C LEU A 170 9.17 -12.92 5.20
N LYS A 171 9.61 -13.63 4.14
CA LYS A 171 9.56 -13.13 2.76
C LYS A 171 8.11 -12.98 2.29
N ALA A 172 7.26 -13.97 2.56
CA ALA A 172 5.84 -13.90 2.23
C ALA A 172 5.16 -12.72 2.94
N LEU A 173 5.46 -12.49 4.22
CA LEU A 173 5.00 -11.31 4.96
C LEU A 173 5.50 -10.01 4.31
N ALA A 174 6.76 -9.95 3.89
CA ALA A 174 7.35 -8.79 3.21
C ALA A 174 6.65 -8.46 1.88
N GLU A 175 6.46 -9.45 1.02
CA GLU A 175 5.76 -9.27 -0.26
C GLU A 175 4.32 -8.81 -0.08
N SER A 176 3.64 -9.40 0.89
CA SER A 176 2.27 -9.03 1.26
C SER A 176 2.20 -7.60 1.81
N SER A 177 3.19 -7.19 2.60
CA SER A 177 3.29 -5.83 3.17
C SER A 177 3.50 -4.77 2.11
N ILE A 178 4.33 -5.04 1.10
CA ILE A 178 4.55 -4.11 -0.01
C ILE A 178 3.24 -3.87 -0.76
N LYS A 179 2.54 -4.95 -1.12
CA LYS A 179 1.24 -4.86 -1.82
C LYS A 179 0.20 -4.14 -0.96
N GLY A 180 0.07 -4.54 0.30
CA GLY A 180 -0.90 -3.98 1.23
C GLY A 180 -0.68 -2.48 1.47
N TYR A 181 0.57 -2.05 1.67
CA TYR A 181 0.87 -0.64 1.93
C TYR A 181 0.72 0.22 0.68
N THR A 182 1.12 -0.29 -0.49
CA THR A 182 0.87 0.40 -1.77
C THR A 182 -0.63 0.59 -1.99
N SER A 183 -1.43 -0.47 -1.76
CA SER A 183 -2.88 -0.40 -1.84
C SER A 183 -3.49 0.57 -0.82
N TYR A 184 -2.98 0.60 0.41
CA TYR A 184 -3.38 1.57 1.43
C TYR A 184 -3.18 3.02 0.97
N LEU A 185 -2.00 3.34 0.44
CA LEU A 185 -1.68 4.68 -0.06
C LEU A 185 -2.62 5.07 -1.21
N ASN A 186 -2.80 4.20 -2.19
CA ASN A 186 -3.72 4.41 -3.29
C ASN A 186 -5.17 4.58 -2.82
N THR A 187 -5.63 3.75 -1.89
CA THR A 187 -6.99 3.85 -1.32
C THR A 187 -7.20 5.19 -0.61
N LYS A 188 -6.18 5.69 0.09
CA LYS A 188 -6.21 7.00 0.75
C LYS A 188 -6.34 8.14 -0.27
N ILE A 189 -5.67 8.02 -1.41
CA ILE A 189 -5.82 8.95 -2.53
C ILE A 189 -7.23 8.91 -3.10
N TYR A 190 -7.73 7.72 -3.47
CA TYR A 190 -9.06 7.60 -4.07
C TYR A 190 -10.16 8.14 -3.15
N ARG A 191 -10.14 7.80 -1.85
CA ARG A 191 -11.11 8.34 -0.88
C ARG A 191 -11.07 9.86 -0.72
N SER A 192 -9.99 10.50 -1.12
CA SER A 192 -9.87 11.96 -1.11
C SER A 192 -10.39 12.61 -2.41
N LEU A 193 -10.43 11.84 -3.50
CA LEU A 193 -10.76 12.33 -4.84
C LEU A 193 -12.11 11.83 -5.38
N THR A 194 -12.72 10.84 -4.73
CA THR A 194 -14.01 10.29 -5.12
C THR A 194 -14.91 10.18 -3.90
N ASP A 195 -16.16 10.59 -4.03
CA ASP A 195 -17.23 10.32 -3.06
C ASP A 195 -18.38 9.51 -3.68
N GLU A 196 -19.32 9.05 -2.85
CA GLU A 196 -20.50 8.31 -3.31
C GLU A 196 -21.52 9.18 -4.06
N HIS A 197 -21.37 10.50 -4.05
CA HIS A 197 -22.26 11.43 -4.77
C HIS A 197 -21.76 11.74 -6.18
N ASP A 198 -20.45 11.58 -6.42
CA ASP A 198 -19.79 11.70 -7.72
C ASP A 198 -20.38 10.73 -8.74
N LEU A 199 -21.02 9.66 -8.27
CA LEU A 199 -21.76 8.70 -9.08
C LEU A 199 -22.74 9.35 -10.06
N LEU A 200 -23.38 10.45 -9.65
CA LEU A 200 -24.36 11.15 -10.48
C LEU A 200 -23.70 11.98 -11.60
N HIS A 201 -22.44 12.38 -11.42
CA HIS A 201 -21.73 13.29 -12.32
C HIS A 201 -20.62 12.60 -13.13
N LEU A 202 -20.16 11.43 -12.68
CA LEU A 202 -19.06 10.69 -13.27
C LEU A 202 -19.30 10.34 -14.75
N PRO A 203 -20.48 9.85 -15.17
CA PRO A 203 -20.71 9.55 -16.57
C PRO A 203 -20.67 10.78 -17.47
N ASP A 204 -21.32 11.88 -17.05
CA ASP A 204 -21.34 13.14 -17.81
C ASP A 204 -19.94 13.74 -17.97
N TYR A 205 -19.03 13.42 -17.05
CA TYR A 205 -17.64 13.86 -17.11
C TYR A 205 -16.73 12.94 -17.92
N VAL A 206 -16.87 11.61 -17.75
CA VAL A 206 -15.96 10.61 -18.31
C VAL A 206 -16.29 10.28 -19.77
N VAL A 207 -17.57 10.04 -20.07
CA VAL A 207 -18.00 9.54 -21.39
C VAL A 207 -17.58 10.49 -22.51
N PRO A 208 -17.83 11.82 -22.44
CA PRO A 208 -17.44 12.73 -23.51
C PRO A 208 -15.93 12.75 -23.78
N LYS A 209 -15.10 12.52 -22.75
CA LYS A 209 -13.64 12.48 -22.90
C LYS A 209 -13.17 11.21 -23.60
N MET A 210 -13.75 10.06 -23.25
CA MET A 210 -13.43 8.78 -23.88
C MET A 210 -13.91 8.75 -25.34
N GLU A 211 -15.13 9.23 -25.61
CA GLU A 211 -15.66 9.34 -26.97
C GLU A 211 -14.84 10.30 -27.83
N LYS A 212 -14.42 11.45 -27.28
CA LYS A 212 -13.50 12.37 -27.97
C LYS A 212 -12.16 11.73 -28.31
N ALA A 213 -11.72 10.72 -27.56
CA ALA A 213 -10.53 9.92 -27.85
C ALA A 213 -10.80 8.77 -28.85
N GLY A 214 -11.99 8.70 -29.42
CA GLY A 214 -12.41 7.67 -30.39
C GLY A 214 -12.76 6.32 -29.74
N LEU A 215 -12.95 6.29 -28.42
CA LEU A 215 -13.30 5.08 -27.68
C LEU A 215 -14.81 5.00 -27.50
N LYS A 216 -15.43 3.97 -28.06
CA LYS A 216 -16.85 3.64 -27.82
C LYS A 216 -16.96 2.26 -27.20
N HIS A 217 -17.82 2.12 -26.19
CA HIS A 217 -18.17 0.84 -25.63
C HIS A 217 -19.53 0.40 -26.21
N PRO A 218 -19.66 -0.77 -26.88
CA PRO A 218 -20.88 -1.17 -27.57
C PRO A 218 -22.08 -1.34 -26.60
N ASP A 219 -21.78 -1.71 -25.36
CA ASP A 219 -22.73 -1.71 -24.25
C ASP A 219 -22.29 -0.63 -23.25
N HIS A 220 -22.13 0.63 -23.66
CA HIS A 220 -21.69 1.69 -22.75
C HIS A 220 -22.76 1.86 -21.67
N PRO A 221 -22.53 1.45 -20.43
CA PRO A 221 -23.57 1.54 -19.47
C PRO A 221 -23.23 2.76 -18.62
N LEU A 222 -24.12 3.72 -18.62
CA LEU A 222 -24.44 4.44 -17.39
C LEU A 222 -24.81 3.46 -16.20
N THR A 223 -24.66 2.12 -16.33
CA THR A 223 -25.55 1.09 -15.74
C THR A 223 -24.92 -0.27 -15.32
N ARG A 224 -23.59 -0.45 -15.11
CA ARG A 224 -23.08 -1.74 -14.55
C ARG A 224 -22.49 -1.60 -13.15
N ASP A 225 -21.46 -0.77 -12.98
CA ASP A 225 -20.87 -0.45 -11.69
C ASP A 225 -20.05 0.83 -11.84
N HIS A 226 -20.22 1.77 -10.91
CA HIS A 226 -19.45 3.00 -10.88
C HIS A 226 -17.95 2.76 -10.68
N ASN A 227 -17.62 1.70 -9.92
CA ASN A 227 -16.26 1.27 -9.73
C ASN A 227 -15.65 0.81 -11.06
N GLU A 228 -16.44 0.20 -11.96
CA GLU A 228 -15.97 -0.18 -13.28
C GLU A 228 -15.71 1.05 -14.17
N LEU A 229 -16.60 2.05 -14.15
CA LEU A 229 -16.44 3.27 -14.94
C LEU A 229 -15.22 4.09 -14.50
N ILE A 230 -15.02 4.27 -13.19
CA ILE A 230 -13.82 4.98 -12.69
C ILE A 230 -12.55 4.20 -13.01
N ASN A 231 -12.58 2.86 -12.92
CA ASN A 231 -11.44 2.02 -13.26
C ASN A 231 -11.12 2.08 -14.77
N ASP A 232 -12.13 2.09 -15.63
CA ASP A 232 -11.97 2.32 -17.07
C ASP A 232 -11.33 3.67 -17.33
N TYR A 233 -11.82 4.70 -16.66
CA TYR A 233 -11.30 6.05 -16.84
C TYR A 233 -9.86 6.19 -16.37
N ILE A 234 -9.52 5.64 -15.20
CA ILE A 234 -8.15 5.58 -14.71
C ILE A 234 -7.26 4.79 -15.67
N THR A 235 -7.74 3.68 -16.22
CA THR A 235 -7.01 2.89 -17.23
C THR A 235 -6.75 3.73 -18.48
N PHE A 236 -7.76 4.47 -18.95
CA PHE A 236 -7.64 5.37 -20.08
C PHE A 236 -6.61 6.49 -19.85
N ILE A 237 -6.69 7.19 -18.70
CA ILE A 237 -5.73 8.27 -18.35
C ILE A 237 -4.30 7.76 -18.30
N LYS A 238 -4.10 6.53 -17.80
CA LYS A 238 -2.78 5.87 -17.73
C LYS A 238 -2.24 5.42 -19.08
N GLY A 239 -3.01 5.57 -20.18
CA GLY A 239 -2.66 5.03 -21.49
C GLY A 239 -2.75 3.50 -21.56
N GLY A 240 -3.60 2.89 -20.72
CA GLY A 240 -3.84 1.46 -20.69
C GLY A 240 -4.59 0.94 -21.92
N ASP A 241 -4.58 -0.39 -22.07
CA ASP A 241 -5.22 -1.07 -23.19
C ASP A 241 -6.75 -1.14 -23.02
N MET A 242 -7.44 -0.16 -23.61
CA MET A 242 -8.90 -0.07 -23.54
C MET A 242 -9.62 -1.15 -24.35
N GLN A 243 -8.95 -1.82 -25.30
CA GLN A 243 -9.57 -2.94 -26.03
C GLN A 243 -9.79 -4.15 -25.12
N LYS A 244 -8.86 -4.42 -24.19
CA LYS A 244 -9.04 -5.43 -23.13
C LYS A 244 -10.17 -5.11 -22.17
N ARG A 245 -10.56 -3.84 -22.08
CA ARG A 245 -11.71 -3.36 -21.30
C ARG A 245 -13.02 -3.36 -22.10
N GLY A 246 -13.01 -3.80 -23.36
CA GLY A 246 -14.20 -3.89 -24.21
C GLY A 246 -14.47 -2.68 -25.10
N TYR A 247 -13.62 -1.64 -25.04
CA TYR A 247 -13.79 -0.45 -25.89
C TYR A 247 -13.28 -0.71 -27.31
N LYS A 248 -14.03 -0.20 -28.28
CA LYS A 248 -13.68 -0.22 -29.70
C LYS A 248 -13.15 1.14 -30.10
N LYS A 249 -12.06 1.15 -30.86
CA LYS A 249 -11.50 2.36 -31.46
C LYS A 249 -12.11 2.52 -32.84
N GLU A 250 -12.96 3.52 -33.03
CA GLU A 250 -13.43 3.84 -34.38
C GLU A 250 -12.31 4.56 -35.15
N PRO A 251 -12.18 4.32 -36.47
CA PRO A 251 -11.34 5.17 -37.31
C PRO A 251 -11.88 6.60 -37.22
N VAL A 252 -11.02 7.54 -36.83
CA VAL A 252 -11.35 8.97 -36.85
C VAL A 252 -11.67 9.32 -38.29
N ALA A 253 -12.93 9.68 -38.56
CA ALA A 253 -13.40 10.13 -39.87
C ALA A 253 -12.77 11.47 -40.24
#